data_AF-A0A645D3B8-F1
#
_entry.id   AF-A0A645D3B8-F1
#
_cell.length_a   1.000
_cell.length_b   1.000
_cell.length_c   1.000
_cell.angle_alpha   90.00
_cell.angle_beta   90.00
_cell.angle_gamma   90.00
#
_symmetry.space_group_name_H-M   'P 1'
#
loop_
_entity.id
_entity.type
_entity.pdbx_description
1 polymer ?
#
loop_
_entity_poly.entity_id
_entity_poly.type
_entity_poly.pdbx_seq_one_letter_code
_entity_poly.pdbx_strand_id
1 'polypeptide(L)'
;MAQGKSETESYGLAVANMGDIDEMIKEVMPNDEFFREASTYRRRNARNTAIGVAMYIIGAALLIICSAAGESFGMDDLGGVIGVTILLIFAAIATALIIYSNMSTPKEYKDYEETQEREMKEMRPYDRKVYQAITSVYWTVITAIYLGISFWTMSWGITWIIWVIAGVLHSIITTIFQLRGIKE
;
A
#
# COMPACT_ATOMS: atom_id res chain seq x y z
N MET A 1 -2.57 -67.48 -17.40
CA MET A 1 -2.21 -66.14 -17.90
C MET A 1 -3.49 -65.39 -18.24
N ALA A 2 -4.06 -64.62 -17.32
CA ALA A 2 -5.24 -63.77 -17.61
C ALA A 2 -5.52 -62.80 -16.45
N GLN A 3 -4.71 -61.74 -16.27
CA GLN A 3 -5.04 -60.68 -15.30
C GLN A 3 -4.25 -59.37 -15.50
N GLY A 4 -4.00 -58.98 -16.76
CA GLY A 4 -3.24 -57.75 -17.07
C GLY A 4 -4.03 -56.62 -17.75
N LYS A 5 -5.37 -56.72 -17.84
CA LYS A 5 -6.21 -55.78 -18.62
C LYS A 5 -7.01 -54.76 -17.80
N SER A 6 -7.20 -54.96 -16.49
CA SER A 6 -8.08 -54.09 -15.67
C SER A 6 -7.40 -52.86 -15.09
N GLU A 7 -6.08 -52.87 -14.88
CA GLU A 7 -5.36 -51.74 -14.29
C GLU A 7 -5.31 -50.55 -15.25
N THR A 8 -4.90 -50.76 -16.51
CA THR A 8 -4.79 -49.69 -17.52
C THR A 8 -6.12 -49.01 -17.85
N GLU A 9 -7.23 -49.75 -17.76
CA GLU A 9 -8.58 -49.23 -17.99
C GLU A 9 -9.04 -48.32 -16.84
N SER A 10 -8.65 -48.65 -15.60
CA SER A 10 -8.91 -47.82 -14.42
C SER A 10 -8.07 -46.53 -14.39
N TYR A 11 -6.82 -46.58 -14.86
CA TYR A 11 -5.99 -45.37 -15.01
C TYR A 11 -6.53 -44.42 -16.08
N GLY A 12 -7.01 -44.95 -17.21
CA GLY A 12 -7.63 -44.14 -18.26
C GLY A 12 -8.91 -43.44 -17.81
N LEU A 13 -9.74 -44.12 -17.01
CA LEU A 13 -10.97 -43.54 -16.44
C LEU A 13 -10.66 -42.48 -15.37
N ALA A 14 -9.63 -42.68 -14.55
CA ALA A 14 -9.18 -41.71 -13.56
C ALA A 14 -8.57 -40.45 -14.21
N VAL A 15 -7.79 -40.61 -15.29
CA VAL A 15 -7.24 -39.48 -16.07
C VAL A 15 -8.34 -38.74 -16.84
N ALA A 16 -9.34 -39.45 -17.35
CA ALA A 16 -10.52 -38.82 -17.98
C ALA A 16 -11.34 -38.01 -16.96
N ASN A 17 -11.50 -38.51 -15.73
CA ASN A 17 -12.09 -37.73 -14.62
C ASN A 17 -11.20 -36.56 -14.15
N MET A 18 -9.88 -36.61 -14.37
CA MET A 18 -9.02 -35.44 -14.12
C MET A 18 -9.17 -34.35 -15.20
N GLY A 19 -9.61 -34.70 -16.42
CA GLY A 19 -9.89 -33.71 -17.48
C GLY A 19 -11.11 -32.81 -17.20
N ASP A 20 -12.06 -33.29 -16.40
CA ASP A 20 -13.19 -32.50 -15.87
C ASP A 20 -12.71 -31.41 -14.89
N ILE A 21 -11.59 -31.65 -14.18
CA ILE A 21 -11.00 -30.70 -13.24
C ILE A 21 -10.43 -29.49 -13.99
N ASP A 22 -9.80 -29.67 -15.14
CA ASP A 22 -9.30 -28.55 -15.96
C ASP A 22 -10.44 -27.68 -16.49
N GLU A 23 -11.59 -28.29 -16.79
CA GLU A 23 -12.80 -27.58 -17.22
C GLU A 23 -13.47 -26.84 -16.06
N MET A 24 -13.55 -27.46 -14.87
CA MET A 24 -14.00 -26.80 -13.63
C MET A 24 -13.06 -25.66 -13.20
N ILE A 25 -11.74 -25.82 -13.38
CA ILE A 25 -10.77 -24.75 -13.12
C ILE A 25 -10.98 -23.60 -14.10
N LYS A 26 -11.27 -23.88 -15.37
CA LYS A 26 -11.56 -22.86 -16.38
C LYS A 26 -12.88 -22.13 -16.13
N GLU A 27 -13.85 -22.78 -15.48
CA GLU A 27 -15.11 -22.18 -15.07
C GLU A 27 -14.97 -21.27 -13.84
N VAL A 28 -14.02 -21.57 -12.94
CA VAL A 28 -13.73 -20.77 -11.73
C VAL A 28 -12.68 -19.68 -11.98
N MET A 29 -11.77 -19.87 -12.94
CA MET A 29 -10.79 -18.86 -13.30
C MET A 29 -11.47 -17.70 -14.04
N PRO A 30 -11.24 -16.45 -13.61
CA PRO A 30 -11.71 -15.29 -14.37
C PRO A 30 -11.17 -15.36 -15.80
N ASN A 31 -12.03 -15.09 -16.79
CA ASN A 31 -11.61 -15.04 -18.19
C ASN A 31 -10.45 -14.03 -18.38
N ASP A 32 -9.58 -14.23 -19.38
CA ASP A 32 -8.51 -13.28 -19.73
C ASP A 32 -9.03 -11.84 -19.91
N GLU A 33 -10.29 -11.71 -20.35
CA GLU A 33 -11.00 -10.44 -20.45
C GLU A 33 -11.20 -9.74 -19.09
N PHE A 34 -11.55 -10.49 -18.03
CA PHE A 34 -11.70 -9.96 -16.68
C PHE A 34 -10.37 -9.40 -16.15
N PHE A 35 -9.26 -10.14 -16.32
CA PHE A 35 -7.94 -9.65 -15.88
C PHE A 35 -7.53 -8.36 -16.61
N ARG A 36 -7.84 -8.27 -17.91
CA ARG A 36 -7.58 -7.06 -18.71
C ARG A 36 -8.40 -5.88 -18.22
N GLU A 37 -9.69 -6.08 -17.95
CA GLU A 37 -10.56 -5.02 -17.44
C GLU A 37 -10.15 -4.58 -16.03
N ALA A 38 -9.88 -5.53 -15.13
CA ALA A 38 -9.38 -5.31 -13.77
C ALA A 38 -8.09 -4.45 -13.78
N SER A 39 -7.14 -4.79 -14.66
CA SER A 39 -5.90 -4.03 -14.80
C SER A 39 -6.12 -2.58 -15.28
N THR A 40 -7.17 -2.37 -16.09
CA THR A 40 -7.55 -1.07 -16.64
C THR A 40 -8.16 -0.18 -15.55
N TYR A 41 -9.07 -0.72 -14.74
CA TYR A 41 -9.60 -0.01 -13.56
C TYR A 41 -8.50 0.34 -12.57
N ARG A 42 -7.61 -0.61 -12.27
CA ARG A 42 -6.47 -0.38 -11.38
C ARG A 42 -5.57 0.75 -11.89
N ARG A 43 -5.23 0.77 -13.18
CA ARG A 43 -4.42 1.83 -13.78
C ARG A 43 -5.12 3.19 -13.73
N ARG A 44 -6.43 3.23 -13.97
CA ARG A 44 -7.24 4.46 -13.89
C ARG A 44 -7.30 4.99 -12.46
N ASN A 45 -7.56 4.13 -11.48
CA ASN A 45 -7.59 4.48 -10.07
C ASN A 45 -6.23 4.97 -9.58
N ALA A 46 -5.16 4.25 -9.90
CA ALA A 46 -3.80 4.66 -9.53
C ALA A 46 -3.44 6.05 -10.10
N ARG A 47 -3.81 6.32 -11.36
CA ARG A 47 -3.61 7.64 -11.98
C ARG A 47 -4.42 8.73 -11.28
N ASN A 48 -5.69 8.48 -11.00
CA ASN A 48 -6.56 9.46 -10.35
C ASN A 48 -6.11 9.75 -8.90
N THR A 49 -5.68 8.72 -8.17
CA THR A 49 -5.06 8.88 -6.86
C THR A 49 -3.77 9.68 -6.93
N ALA A 50 -2.88 9.39 -7.89
CA ALA A 50 -1.64 10.14 -8.07
C ALA A 50 -1.90 11.62 -8.39
N ILE A 51 -2.88 11.91 -9.26
CA ILE A 51 -3.30 13.28 -9.58
C ILE A 51 -3.86 13.99 -8.34
N GLY A 52 -4.73 13.32 -7.57
CA GLY A 52 -5.28 13.87 -6.33
C GLY A 52 -4.20 14.17 -5.29
N VAL A 53 -3.24 13.26 -5.12
CA VAL A 53 -2.09 13.47 -4.23
C VAL A 53 -1.24 14.66 -4.69
N ALA A 54 -0.96 14.77 -6.00
CA ALA A 54 -0.24 15.92 -6.54
C ALA A 54 -0.99 17.24 -6.29
N MET A 55 -2.32 17.26 -6.43
CA MET A 55 -3.15 18.43 -6.14
C MET A 55 -3.06 18.86 -4.67
N TYR A 56 -3.01 17.93 -3.71
CA TYR A 56 -2.79 18.27 -2.29
C TYR A 56 -1.42 18.90 -2.06
N ILE A 57 -0.37 18.34 -2.66
CA ILE A 57 1.00 18.87 -2.54
C ILE A 57 1.09 20.27 -3.13
N ILE A 58 0.49 20.50 -4.31
CA ILE A 58 0.42 21.81 -4.94
C ILE A 58 -0.38 22.79 -4.07
N GLY A 59 -1.53 22.37 -3.53
CA GLY A 59 -2.34 23.20 -2.63
C GLY A 59 -1.56 23.60 -1.37
N ALA A 60 -0.81 22.68 -0.77
CA ALA A 60 0.01 22.96 0.40
C ALA A 60 1.19 23.91 0.06
N ALA A 61 1.84 23.71 -1.09
CA ALA A 61 2.88 24.60 -1.57
C ALA A 61 2.35 26.02 -1.81
N LEU A 62 1.17 26.16 -2.42
CA LEU A 62 0.51 27.44 -2.63
C LEU A 62 0.14 28.12 -1.31
N LEU A 63 -0.30 27.38 -0.30
CA LEU A 63 -0.55 27.93 1.03
C LEU A 63 0.71 28.56 1.61
N ILE A 64 1.85 27.86 1.54
CA ILE A 64 3.13 28.37 2.05
C ILE A 64 3.55 29.63 1.29
N ILE A 65 3.43 29.63 -0.05
CA ILE A 65 3.78 30.78 -0.89
C ILE A 65 2.86 31.98 -0.60
N CYS A 66 1.55 31.77 -0.49
CA CYS A 66 0.58 32.83 -0.20
C CYS A 66 0.77 33.41 1.21
N SER A 67 1.10 32.56 2.19
CA SER A 67 1.43 33.02 3.55
C SER A 67 2.68 33.90 3.56
N ALA A 68 3.77 33.44 2.94
CA ALA A 68 5.03 34.18 2.87
C ALA A 68 4.92 35.49 2.06
N ALA A 69 4.11 35.49 0.99
CA ALA A 69 3.80 36.69 0.24
C ALA A 69 2.96 37.68 1.08
N GLY A 70 1.97 37.19 1.83
CA GLY A 70 1.16 38.00 2.75
C GLY A 70 2.02 38.79 3.73
N GLU A 71 2.99 38.12 4.36
CA GLU A 71 3.99 38.72 5.26
C GLU A 71 4.80 39.84 4.58
N SER A 72 5.17 39.64 3.31
CA SER A 72 5.97 40.62 2.55
C SER A 72 5.19 41.88 2.18
N PHE A 73 3.86 41.80 2.07
CA PHE A 73 2.97 42.92 1.71
C PHE A 73 2.22 43.52 2.91
N GLY A 74 2.45 43.04 4.14
CA GLY A 74 1.75 43.47 5.36
C GLY A 74 0.26 43.08 5.37
N MET A 75 -0.09 41.99 4.69
CA MET A 75 -1.43 41.43 4.55
C MET A 75 -1.48 40.00 5.11
N ASP A 76 -0.81 39.76 6.22
CA ASP A 76 -0.53 38.44 6.80
C ASP A 76 -1.82 37.64 7.03
N ASP A 77 -2.83 38.27 7.64
CA ASP A 77 -4.15 37.66 7.89
C ASP A 77 -4.86 37.27 6.59
N LEU A 78 -4.78 38.09 5.55
CA LEU A 78 -5.44 37.82 4.26
C LEU A 78 -4.68 36.76 3.46
N GLY A 79 -3.35 36.78 3.48
CA GLY A 79 -2.49 35.82 2.78
C GLY A 79 -2.70 34.39 3.27
N GLY A 80 -2.80 34.21 4.59
CA GLY A 80 -3.13 32.92 5.20
C GLY A 80 -4.53 32.43 4.84
N VAL A 81 -5.55 33.28 4.94
CA VAL A 81 -6.94 32.93 4.60
C VAL A 81 -7.09 32.54 3.12
N ILE A 82 -6.46 33.29 2.21
CA ILE A 82 -6.46 32.98 0.78
C ILE A 82 -5.76 31.64 0.51
N GLY A 83 -4.58 31.43 1.11
CA GLY A 83 -3.82 30.18 0.98
C GLY A 83 -4.60 28.96 1.46
N VAL A 84 -5.25 29.06 2.63
CA VAL A 84 -6.11 28.00 3.17
C VAL A 84 -7.33 27.77 2.28
N THR A 85 -7.97 28.83 1.79
CA THR A 85 -9.15 28.70 0.91
C THR A 85 -8.79 27.96 -0.38
N ILE A 86 -7.66 28.30 -1.01
CA ILE A 86 -7.15 27.62 -2.20
C ILE A 86 -6.86 26.14 -1.87
N LEU A 87 -6.15 25.87 -0.79
CA LEU A 87 -5.86 24.50 -0.34
C LEU A 87 -7.16 23.68 -0.19
N LEU A 88 -8.19 24.24 0.43
CA LEU A 88 -9.48 23.56 0.64
C LEU A 88 -10.22 23.27 -0.68
N ILE A 89 -10.17 24.18 -1.65
CA ILE A 89 -10.76 23.97 -2.98
C ILE A 89 -10.04 22.82 -3.70
N PHE A 90 -8.71 22.85 -3.73
CA PHE A 90 -7.92 21.75 -4.30
C PHE A 90 -8.19 20.44 -3.57
N ALA A 91 -8.30 20.48 -2.24
CA ALA A 91 -8.60 19.31 -1.44
C ALA A 91 -9.98 18.71 -1.74
N ALA A 92 -11.00 19.56 -1.89
CA ALA A 92 -12.34 19.13 -2.25
C ALA A 92 -12.36 18.46 -3.64
N ILE A 93 -11.71 19.07 -4.63
CA ILE A 93 -11.63 18.52 -6.00
C ILE A 93 -10.85 17.20 -6.01
N ALA A 94 -9.71 17.14 -5.33
CA ALA A 94 -8.89 15.93 -5.23
C ALA A 94 -9.65 14.80 -4.55
N THR A 95 -10.32 15.09 -3.43
CA THR A 95 -11.14 14.11 -2.70
C THR A 95 -12.28 13.60 -3.58
N ALA A 96 -13.02 14.50 -4.25
CA ALA A 96 -14.11 14.12 -5.12
C ALA A 96 -13.65 13.21 -6.28
N LEU A 97 -12.50 13.53 -6.90
CA LEU A 97 -11.91 12.71 -7.96
C LEU A 97 -11.55 11.30 -7.46
N ILE A 98 -10.90 11.21 -6.29
CA ILE A 98 -10.48 9.93 -5.69
C ILE A 98 -11.70 9.08 -5.32
N ILE A 99 -12.69 9.68 -4.63
CA ILE A 99 -13.90 8.98 -4.22
C ILE A 99 -14.69 8.51 -5.44
N TYR A 100 -14.86 9.37 -6.45
CA TYR A 100 -15.58 9.01 -7.67
C TYR A 100 -14.89 7.86 -8.40
N SER A 101 -13.57 7.90 -8.53
CA SER A 101 -12.79 6.81 -9.15
C SER A 101 -12.96 5.49 -8.39
N ASN A 102 -12.87 5.55 -7.06
CA ASN A 102 -13.03 4.37 -6.22
C ASN A 102 -14.46 3.80 -6.31
N MET A 103 -15.49 4.66 -6.27
CA MET A 103 -16.88 4.25 -6.32
C MET A 103 -17.28 3.68 -7.70
N SER A 104 -16.67 4.19 -8.77
CA SER A 104 -16.93 3.74 -10.15
C SER A 104 -16.32 2.38 -10.47
N THR A 105 -15.57 1.78 -9.54
CA THR A 105 -14.97 0.45 -9.75
C THR A 105 -15.99 -0.62 -9.33
N PRO A 106 -16.37 -1.55 -10.22
CA PRO A 106 -17.31 -2.62 -9.91
C PRO A 106 -16.85 -3.49 -8.73
N LYS A 107 -17.81 -4.02 -7.97
CA LYS A 107 -17.55 -4.77 -6.73
C LYS A 107 -16.71 -6.03 -6.98
N GLU A 108 -16.96 -6.74 -8.08
CA GLU A 108 -16.21 -7.94 -8.47
C GLU A 108 -14.70 -7.69 -8.59
N TYR A 109 -14.32 -6.55 -9.16
CA TYR A 109 -12.92 -6.16 -9.28
C TYR A 109 -12.30 -5.79 -7.93
N LYS A 110 -13.06 -5.14 -7.04
CA LYS A 110 -12.60 -4.82 -5.68
C LYS A 110 -12.37 -6.08 -4.85
N ASP A 111 -13.31 -7.02 -4.88
CA ASP A 111 -13.19 -8.30 -4.18
C ASP A 111 -12.00 -9.10 -4.71
N TYR A 112 -11.79 -9.11 -6.03
CA TYR A 112 -10.62 -9.76 -6.63
C TYR A 112 -9.30 -9.11 -6.16
N GLU A 113 -9.20 -7.78 -6.18
CA GLU A 113 -7.99 -7.07 -5.73
C GLU A 113 -7.73 -7.30 -4.23
N GLU A 114 -8.78 -7.27 -3.39
CA GLU A 114 -8.67 -7.55 -1.96
C GLU A 114 -8.24 -9.00 -1.69
N THR A 115 -8.80 -9.96 -2.44
CA THR A 115 -8.44 -11.38 -2.32
C THR A 115 -6.97 -11.59 -2.70
N GLN A 116 -6.51 -11.02 -3.81
CA GLN A 116 -5.11 -11.07 -4.23
C GLN A 116 -4.17 -10.43 -3.20
N GLU A 117 -4.55 -9.28 -2.63
CA GLU A 117 -3.78 -8.68 -1.55
C GLU A 117 -3.72 -9.55 -0.30
N ARG A 118 -4.84 -10.20 0.05
CA ARG A 118 -4.90 -11.12 1.20
C ARG A 118 -4.04 -12.34 0.97
N GLU A 119 -4.14 -12.98 -0.18
CA GLU A 119 -3.31 -14.12 -0.57
C GLU A 119 -1.83 -13.74 -0.55
N MET A 120 -1.45 -12.60 -1.14
CA MET A 120 -0.07 -12.11 -1.10
C MET A 120 0.42 -11.83 0.34
N LYS A 121 -0.45 -11.30 1.21
CA LYS A 121 -0.15 -11.10 2.64
C LYS A 121 -0.05 -12.43 3.40
N GLU A 122 -0.79 -13.45 2.98
CA GLU A 122 -0.84 -14.79 3.58
C GLU A 122 0.28 -15.71 3.09
N MET A 123 0.83 -15.50 1.89
CA MET A 123 1.99 -16.25 1.35
C MET A 123 3.27 -16.03 2.17
N ARG A 124 3.36 -14.97 2.98
CA ARG A 124 4.53 -14.67 3.84
C ARG A 124 4.16 -14.38 5.30
N PRO A 125 3.46 -15.31 5.98
CA PRO A 125 2.91 -15.04 7.31
C PRO A 125 4.01 -15.07 8.38
N TYR A 126 5.04 -15.90 8.19
CA TYR A 126 6.16 -16.06 9.12
C TYR A 126 7.02 -14.80 9.17
N ASP A 127 7.47 -14.30 8.01
CA ASP A 127 8.28 -13.08 7.92
C ASP A 127 7.52 -11.85 8.43
N ARG A 128 6.21 -11.76 8.16
CA ARG A 128 5.39 -10.62 8.60
C ARG A 128 5.26 -10.53 10.11
N LYS A 129 4.95 -11.64 10.79
CA LYS A 129 4.79 -11.65 12.26
C LYS A 129 6.10 -11.30 12.96
N VAL A 130 7.21 -11.86 12.47
CA VAL A 130 8.56 -11.58 12.99
C VAL A 130 8.95 -10.13 12.72
N TYR A 131 8.73 -9.62 11.50
CA TYR A 131 8.97 -8.21 11.16
C TYR A 131 8.15 -7.25 12.03
N GLN A 132 6.86 -7.53 12.24
CA GLN A 132 5.99 -6.71 13.07
C GLN A 132 6.46 -6.70 14.52
N ALA A 133 6.81 -7.85 15.08
CA ALA A 133 7.34 -7.95 16.43
C ALA A 133 8.64 -7.15 16.57
N ILE A 134 9.63 -7.38 15.70
CA ILE A 134 10.92 -6.68 15.73
C ILE A 134 10.73 -5.18 15.56
N THR A 135 9.88 -4.75 14.62
CA THR A 135 9.58 -3.33 14.39
C THR A 135 8.93 -2.69 15.62
N SER A 136 8.01 -3.39 16.28
CA SER A 136 7.37 -2.87 17.50
C SER A 136 8.36 -2.73 18.66
N VAL A 137 9.27 -3.69 18.84
CA VAL A 137 10.34 -3.61 19.85
C VAL A 137 11.33 -2.50 19.50
N TYR A 138 11.70 -2.39 18.23
CA TYR A 138 12.60 -1.35 17.73
C TYR A 138 12.09 0.07 18.06
N TRP A 139 10.83 0.39 17.74
CA TRP A 139 10.26 1.71 18.00
C TRP A 139 10.13 2.01 19.50
N THR A 140 9.76 1.01 20.30
CA THR A 140 9.65 1.17 21.75
C THR A 140 11.00 1.41 22.40
N VAL A 141 12.03 0.66 22.01
CA VAL A 141 13.41 0.85 22.50
C VAL A 141 13.96 2.22 22.11
N ILE A 142 13.78 2.65 20.85
CA ILE A 142 14.26 3.98 20.39
C ILE A 142 13.57 5.10 21.14
N THR A 143 12.27 4.98 21.35
CA THR A 143 11.50 5.97 22.10
C THR A 143 11.97 6.02 23.56
N ALA A 144 12.20 4.87 24.19
CA ALA A 144 12.73 4.81 25.56
C ALA A 144 14.13 5.44 25.67
N ILE A 145 15.02 5.17 24.72
CA ILE A 145 16.36 5.77 24.65
C ILE A 145 16.27 7.28 24.43
N TYR A 146 15.46 7.71 23.46
CA TYR A 146 15.23 9.13 23.17
C TYR A 146 14.73 9.86 24.43
N LEU A 147 13.71 9.32 25.10
CA LEU A 147 13.18 9.92 26.33
C LEU A 147 14.24 9.94 27.44
N GLY A 148 14.95 8.84 27.68
CA GLY A 148 16.00 8.80 28.70
C GLY A 148 17.10 9.85 28.49
N ILE A 149 17.59 9.99 27.26
CA ILE A 149 18.61 10.98 26.91
C ILE A 149 18.02 12.40 26.92
N SER A 150 16.79 12.60 26.44
CA SER A 150 16.16 13.90 26.34
C SER A 150 15.78 14.48 27.71
N PHE A 151 15.32 13.64 28.64
CA PHE A 151 15.10 14.05 30.04
C PHE A 151 16.41 14.33 30.77
N TRP A 152 17.48 13.56 30.50
CA TRP A 152 18.78 13.79 31.13
C TRP A 152 19.45 15.09 30.66
N THR A 153 19.37 15.38 29.36
CA THR A 153 20.05 16.53 28.76
C THR A 153 19.20 17.81 28.73
N MET A 154 17.87 17.71 28.96
CA MET A 154 16.87 18.80 28.82
C MET A 154 16.99 19.60 27.51
N SER A 155 17.69 19.04 26.52
CA SER A 155 18.12 19.69 25.28
C SER A 155 17.40 19.06 24.10
N TRP A 156 16.07 19.21 24.12
CA TRP A 156 15.13 18.65 23.13
C TRP A 156 15.46 19.04 21.67
N GLY A 157 16.14 20.17 21.47
CA GLY A 157 16.57 20.64 20.16
C GLY A 157 17.74 19.88 19.53
N ILE A 158 18.50 19.08 20.30
CA ILE A 158 19.62 18.26 19.79
C ILE A 158 19.21 16.79 19.74
N THR A 159 18.48 16.31 20.75
CA THR A 159 18.12 14.88 20.89
C THR A 159 17.20 14.38 19.78
N TRP A 160 16.54 15.27 19.03
CA TRP A 160 15.71 14.89 17.88
C TRP A 160 16.48 14.15 16.78
N ILE A 161 17.82 14.31 16.70
CA ILE A 161 18.65 13.62 15.71
C ILE A 161 18.55 12.09 15.83
N ILE A 162 18.17 11.57 17.01
CA ILE A 162 17.90 10.15 17.24
C ILE A 162 16.79 9.65 16.31
N TRP A 163 15.77 10.47 16.02
CA TRP A 163 14.69 10.09 15.10
C TRP A 163 15.16 9.98 13.65
N VAL A 164 16.09 10.83 13.23
CA VAL A 164 16.69 10.75 11.88
C VAL A 164 17.49 9.45 11.74
N ILE A 165 18.33 9.13 12.74
CA ILE A 165 19.11 7.89 12.77
C ILE A 165 18.17 6.67 12.83
N ALA A 166 17.08 6.75 13.60
CA ALA A 166 16.07 5.72 13.68
C ALA A 166 15.36 5.46 12.33
N GLY A 167 15.10 6.49 11.53
CA GLY A 167 14.53 6.31 10.19
C GLY A 167 15.45 5.52 9.25
N VAL A 168 16.76 5.83 9.29
CA VAL A 168 17.77 5.14 8.47
C VAL A 168 17.91 3.67 8.89
N LEU A 169 18.05 3.39 10.20
CA LEU A 169 18.15 2.03 10.71
C LEU A 169 16.89 1.20 10.42
N HIS A 170 15.70 1.80 10.52
CA HIS A 170 14.46 1.13 10.18
C HIS A 170 14.45 0.70 8.71
N SER A 171 14.92 1.57 7.80
CA SER A 171 14.99 1.28 6.37
C SER A 171 15.87 0.05 6.08
N ILE A 172 17.02 -0.08 6.77
CA ILE A 172 17.94 -1.21 6.64
C ILE A 172 17.26 -2.52 7.10
N ILE A 173 16.57 -2.49 8.26
CA ILE A 173 15.83 -3.65 8.78
C ILE A 173 14.82 -4.12 7.72
N THR A 174 14.06 -3.19 7.13
CA THR A 174 13.07 -3.51 6.09
C THR A 174 13.72 -4.14 4.85
N THR A 175 14.86 -3.62 4.39
CA THR A 175 15.59 -4.20 3.25
C THR A 175 16.09 -5.62 3.54
N ILE A 176 16.62 -5.89 4.73
CA ILE A 176 17.10 -7.23 5.10
C ILE A 176 15.94 -8.25 5.09
N PHE A 177 14.79 -7.88 5.64
CA PHE A 177 13.60 -8.74 5.62
C PHE A 177 13.06 -8.96 4.21
N GLN A 178 13.06 -7.92 3.35
CA GLN A 178 12.68 -8.06 1.95
C GLN A 178 13.62 -9.00 1.18
N LEU A 179 14.94 -8.87 1.37
CA LEU A 179 15.94 -9.74 0.73
C LEU A 179 15.84 -11.19 1.21
N ARG A 180 15.53 -11.41 2.49
CA ARG A 180 15.35 -12.75 3.05
C ARG A 180 14.14 -13.44 2.43
N GLY A 181 13.05 -12.71 2.23
CA GLY A 181 11.88 -13.23 1.54
C GLY A 181 12.14 -13.56 0.06
N ILE A 182 13.06 -12.88 -0.65
CA ILE A 182 13.35 -13.15 -2.09
C ILE A 182 14.15 -14.46 -2.29
N LYS A 183 14.76 -15.01 -1.22
CA LYS A 183 15.63 -16.19 -1.30
C LYS A 183 14.92 -17.53 -1.07
N GLU A 184 13.63 -17.54 -0.81
CA GLU A 184 12.75 -18.72 -0.82
C GLU A 184 11.70 -18.59 -1.92
#